data_AF-A0ABD1B8N4-F1
#
_entry.id   AF-A0ABD1B8N4-F1
#
_cell.length_a   1.000
_cell.length_b   1.000
_cell.length_c   1.000
_cell.angle_alpha   90.00
_cell.angle_beta   90.00
_cell.angle_gamma   90.00
#
_symmetry.space_group_name_H-M   'P 1'
#
loop_
_entity.id
_entity.type
_entity.pdbx_description
1 polymer ?
#
loop_
_entity_poly.entity_id
_entity_poly.type
_entity_poly.pdbx_seq_one_letter_code
_entity_poly.pdbx_strand_id
1 'polypeptide(L)'
;MFPYVIKYKKGKENVVADALSRRHALIATVDAKALGFRLIKEQYGEDPGLGSCYRENGKGAYKDFYVHEGFLFKGTRLCIPTGSIRELLLAEAHEGGLMGHFGNRKTLAMLKEHFYWPKMRSMVETYCSRCVTCRKAKSQVHPSQGLYMPLPIPKSPWVDLSMDFVTGLPLIDGKDAVMVVVDRFSKMAHFVPCARTLDATMVADLFFQEVVRLHGLPRTIVSDRDPKFLGHFWRTLWKRLGTKLLFSTTAHP
;
A
#
# COMPACT_ATOMS: atom_id res chain seq x y z
N MET A 1 44.00 2.96 10.48
CA MET A 1 43.70 3.62 11.78
C MET A 1 44.88 3.32 12.69
N PHE A 2 45.69 4.33 13.02
CA PHE A 2 46.92 4.15 13.80
C PHE A 2 46.59 4.05 15.30
N PRO A 3 47.14 3.07 16.04
CA PRO A 3 46.94 2.98 17.48
C PRO A 3 47.85 3.99 18.18
N TYR A 4 47.26 4.98 18.86
CA TYR A 4 47.98 5.80 19.82
C TYR A 4 47.66 5.36 21.25
N VAL A 5 48.66 5.36 22.11
CA VAL A 5 48.56 5.02 23.54
C VAL A 5 48.77 6.30 24.34
N ILE A 6 47.73 6.77 25.00
CA ILE A 6 47.79 7.92 25.90
C ILE A 6 48.45 7.46 27.20
N LYS A 7 49.64 7.98 27.51
CA LYS A 7 50.32 7.75 28.79
C LYS A 7 50.25 9.01 29.65
N TYR A 8 49.74 8.88 30.87
CA TYR A 8 49.67 9.96 31.84
C TYR A 8 51.09 10.34 32.33
N LYS A 9 51.42 11.64 32.31
CA LYS A 9 52.62 12.21 32.94
C LYS A 9 52.19 13.10 34.10
N LYS A 10 52.62 12.77 35.32
CA LYS A 10 52.31 13.53 36.53
C LYS A 10 53.11 14.84 36.55
N GLY A 11 52.42 15.98 36.46
CA GLY A 11 53.01 17.31 36.68
C GLY A 11 53.15 17.62 38.18
N LYS A 12 54.13 18.46 38.53
CA LYS A 12 54.41 18.84 39.93
C LYS A 12 53.25 19.57 40.63
N GLU A 13 52.30 20.13 39.88
CA GLU A 13 51.13 20.84 40.41
C GLU A 13 49.87 19.95 40.55
N ASN A 14 49.95 18.66 40.22
CA ASN A 14 48.81 17.73 40.28
C ASN A 14 48.64 17.13 41.69
N VAL A 15 48.30 17.99 42.66
CA VAL A 15 48.19 17.65 44.10
C VAL A 15 46.73 17.50 44.57
N VAL A 16 45.74 17.76 43.72
CA VAL A 16 44.31 17.56 44.05
C VAL A 16 43.78 16.33 43.33
N ALA A 17 42.99 15.51 44.04
CA ALA A 17 42.39 14.29 43.51
C ALA A 17 41.50 14.60 42.31
N ASP A 18 41.94 14.17 41.12
CA ASP A 18 41.20 14.25 39.87
C ASP A 18 39.92 13.40 39.95
N ALA A 19 38.76 14.07 39.91
CA ALA A 19 37.45 13.42 39.90
C ALA A 19 37.14 12.74 38.54
N LEU A 20 38.02 12.80 37.54
CA LEU A 20 37.86 12.11 36.26
C LEU A 20 38.39 10.68 36.23
N SER A 21 39.05 10.19 37.29
CA SER A 21 39.48 8.78 37.37
C SER A 21 38.40 7.82 37.89
N ARG A 22 37.18 8.30 38.17
CA ARG A 22 36.09 7.47 38.69
C ARG A 22 34.98 7.32 37.65
N ARG A 23 35.19 6.41 36.69
CA ARG A 23 34.10 5.79 35.91
C ARG A 23 33.21 4.98 36.87
N HIS A 24 32.36 5.65 37.63
CA HIS A 24 31.14 5.03 38.13
C HIS A 24 30.09 5.21 37.04
N ALA A 25 30.11 4.32 36.04
CA ALA A 25 28.88 4.05 35.33
C ALA A 25 27.94 3.44 36.38
N LEU A 26 27.05 4.26 36.94
CA LEU A 26 25.89 3.76 37.68
C LEU A 26 25.08 2.93 36.68
N ILE A 27 25.35 1.64 36.62
CA ILE A 27 24.42 0.67 36.03
C ILE A 27 23.29 0.58 37.05
N ALA A 28 22.28 1.42 36.89
CA ALA A 28 21.01 1.20 37.55
C ALA A 28 20.37 -0.02 36.89
N THR A 29 20.56 -1.20 37.46
CA THR A 29 19.75 -2.38 37.11
C THR A 29 18.37 -2.17 37.71
N VAL A 30 17.42 -1.76 36.86
CA VAL A 30 16.00 -1.80 37.21
C VAL A 30 15.58 -3.27 37.15
N ASP A 31 15.45 -3.91 38.32
CA ASP A 31 14.89 -5.25 38.42
C ASP A 31 13.36 -5.15 38.31
N ALA A 32 12.86 -5.27 37.08
CA ALA A 32 11.43 -5.38 36.83
C ALA A 32 11.02 -6.86 36.92
N LYS A 33 10.32 -7.23 38.01
CA LYS A 33 9.66 -8.54 38.13
C LYS A 33 8.44 -8.59 37.21
N ALA A 34 8.67 -8.75 35.91
CA ALA A 34 7.63 -9.02 34.95
C ALA A 34 7.25 -10.51 35.03
N LEU A 35 6.05 -10.80 35.55
CA LEU A 35 5.52 -12.16 35.77
C LEU A 35 5.61 -13.05 34.51
N GLY A 36 5.51 -12.47 33.32
CA GLY A 36 5.59 -13.20 32.04
C GLY A 36 6.97 -13.82 31.72
N PHE A 37 8.06 -13.36 32.33
CA PHE A 37 9.41 -13.84 32.00
C PHE A 37 9.77 -15.17 32.67
N ARG A 38 9.04 -15.60 33.72
CA ARG A 38 9.25 -16.94 34.30
C ARG A 38 8.86 -18.04 33.31
N LEU A 39 7.73 -17.84 32.60
CA LEU A 39 7.22 -18.77 31.61
C LEU A 39 8.20 -18.99 30.44
N ILE A 40 9.00 -17.96 30.11
CA ILE A 40 10.04 -18.06 29.07
C ILE A 40 11.06 -19.17 29.42
N LYS A 41 11.46 -19.28 30.69
CA LYS A 41 12.47 -20.24 31.13
C LYS A 41 11.99 -21.68 30.97
N GLU A 42 10.73 -21.91 31.31
CA GLU A 42 10.07 -23.23 31.25
C GLU A 42 9.89 -23.70 29.80
N GLN A 43 9.70 -22.77 28.86
CA GLN A 43 9.44 -23.07 27.46
C GLN A 43 10.68 -23.40 26.62
N TYR A 44 11.91 -23.08 27.08
CA TYR A 44 13.10 -23.33 26.27
C TYR A 44 13.35 -24.81 26.01
N GLY A 45 13.08 -25.68 26.99
CA GLY A 45 13.35 -27.12 26.86
C GLY A 45 12.58 -27.76 25.72
N GLU A 46 11.34 -27.34 25.49
CA GLU A 46 10.47 -27.91 24.47
C GLU A 46 10.49 -27.12 23.15
N ASP A 47 11.19 -25.97 23.10
CA ASP A 47 11.19 -25.13 21.90
C ASP A 47 11.90 -25.84 20.72
N PRO A 48 11.24 -26.02 19.56
CA PRO A 48 11.81 -26.72 18.42
C PRO A 48 13.06 -26.07 17.83
N GLY A 49 13.25 -24.76 18.00
CA GLY A 49 14.33 -23.98 17.39
C GLY A 49 15.44 -23.57 18.36
N LEU A 50 15.15 -23.50 19.65
CA LEU A 50 16.04 -23.04 20.71
C LEU A 50 16.38 -24.14 21.73
N GLY A 51 15.61 -25.24 21.79
CA GLY A 51 15.77 -26.26 22.82
C GLY A 51 17.10 -27.01 22.76
N SER A 52 17.66 -27.25 21.57
CA SER A 52 19.02 -27.78 21.44
C SER A 52 20.06 -26.80 21.99
N CYS A 53 19.94 -25.52 21.64
CA CYS A 53 20.84 -24.46 22.11
C CYS A 53 20.74 -24.28 23.64
N TYR A 54 19.56 -24.46 24.23
CA TYR A 54 19.36 -24.38 25.68
C TYR A 54 19.94 -25.58 26.42
N ARG A 55 19.71 -26.82 25.94
CA ARG A 55 20.21 -28.05 26.57
C ARG A 55 21.72 -28.22 26.48
N GLU A 56 22.33 -27.84 25.34
CA GLU A 56 23.76 -28.04 25.09
C GLU A 56 24.65 -27.05 25.84
N ASN A 57 24.09 -25.98 26.42
CA ASN A 57 24.86 -24.91 27.05
C ASN A 57 25.49 -25.29 28.42
N GLY A 58 25.36 -26.54 28.86
CA GLY A 58 26.07 -27.09 30.03
C GLY A 58 27.57 -27.27 29.84
N LYS A 59 28.12 -27.01 28.64
CA LYS A 59 29.55 -27.20 28.30
C LYS A 59 30.30 -25.92 27.88
N GLY A 60 29.68 -24.74 28.00
CA GLY A 60 30.20 -23.47 27.51
C GLY A 60 29.44 -22.96 26.27
N ALA A 61 29.78 -21.75 25.81
CA ALA A 61 29.08 -21.07 24.73
C ALA A 61 29.02 -21.93 23.46
N TYR A 62 27.81 -22.14 22.93
CA TYR A 62 27.57 -22.92 21.71
C TYR A 62 27.00 -22.01 20.62
N LYS A 63 27.72 -21.83 19.50
CA LYS A 63 27.26 -21.04 18.33
C LYS A 63 26.69 -19.65 18.69
N ASP A 64 27.40 -18.91 19.53
CA ASP A 64 27.03 -17.58 20.08
C ASP A 64 25.87 -17.55 21.07
N PHE A 65 25.37 -18.72 21.48
CA PHE A 65 24.35 -18.82 22.51
C PHE A 65 24.97 -19.04 23.88
N TYR A 66 24.36 -18.42 24.90
CA TYR A 66 24.70 -18.66 26.30
C TYR A 66 23.46 -18.49 27.20
N VAL A 67 23.47 -19.15 28.35
CA VAL A 67 22.42 -19.04 29.37
C VAL A 67 22.92 -18.15 30.51
N HIS A 68 22.13 -17.15 30.86
CA HIS A 68 22.37 -16.27 32.00
C HIS A 68 21.10 -16.16 32.84
N GLU A 69 21.19 -16.48 34.14
CA GLU A 69 20.06 -16.52 35.06
C GLU A 69 18.86 -17.34 34.57
N GLY A 70 19.10 -18.41 33.80
CA GLY A 70 18.07 -19.27 33.21
C GLY A 70 17.43 -18.73 31.93
N PHE A 71 17.91 -17.60 31.38
CA PHE A 71 17.50 -17.08 30.08
C PHE A 71 18.53 -17.39 29.01
N LEU A 72 18.07 -17.78 27.82
CA LEU A 72 18.92 -18.01 26.67
C LEU A 72 19.17 -16.69 25.93
N PHE A 73 20.43 -16.39 25.64
CA PHE A 73 20.85 -15.24 24.85
C PHE A 73 21.57 -15.68 23.58
N LYS A 74 21.53 -14.84 22.54
CA LYS A 74 22.39 -14.92 21.36
C LYS A 74 23.11 -13.59 21.18
N GLY A 75 24.41 -13.53 21.48
CA GLY A 75 25.08 -12.25 21.69
C GLY A 75 24.36 -11.43 22.77
N THR A 76 24.01 -10.17 22.51
CA THR A 76 23.31 -9.30 23.47
C THR A 76 21.79 -9.42 23.45
N ARG A 77 21.23 -10.35 22.67
CA ARG A 77 19.78 -10.45 22.42
C ARG A 77 19.16 -11.60 23.20
N LEU A 78 18.02 -11.34 23.85
CA LEU A 78 17.24 -12.36 24.53
C LEU A 78 16.55 -13.26 23.51
N CYS A 79 16.76 -14.57 23.63
CA CYS A 79 16.09 -15.55 22.78
C CYS A 79 14.66 -15.78 23.28
N ILE A 80 13.67 -15.59 22.42
CA ILE A 80 12.26 -15.75 22.78
C ILE A 80 11.75 -17.10 22.25
N PRO A 81 11.28 -18.02 23.10
CA PRO A 81 10.71 -19.30 22.67
C PRO A 81 9.39 -19.10 21.91
N THR A 82 8.95 -20.15 21.25
CA THR A 82 7.71 -20.17 20.47
C THR A 82 6.53 -20.08 21.41
N GLY A 83 5.67 -19.08 21.22
CA GLY A 83 4.52 -18.85 22.07
C GLY A 83 3.95 -17.43 21.92
N SER A 84 2.98 -17.11 22.77
CA SER A 84 2.23 -15.84 22.78
C SER A 84 3.12 -14.61 23.00
N ILE A 85 4.28 -14.76 23.66
CA ILE A 85 5.22 -13.66 23.89
C ILE A 85 5.76 -13.11 22.57
N ARG A 86 6.01 -13.95 21.55
CA ARG A 86 6.42 -13.45 20.23
C ARG A 86 5.32 -12.59 19.60
N GLU A 87 4.06 -12.98 19.75
CA GLU A 87 2.92 -12.22 19.23
C GLU A 87 2.76 -10.89 19.95
N LEU A 88 2.92 -10.87 21.28
CA LEU A 88 2.88 -9.64 22.07
C LEU A 88 3.98 -8.67 21.65
N LEU A 89 5.22 -9.15 21.49
CA LEU A 89 6.34 -8.33 21.04
C LEU A 89 6.13 -7.80 19.61
N LEU A 90 5.54 -8.62 18.72
CA LEU A 90 5.18 -8.20 17.37
C LEU A 90 4.10 -7.13 17.39
N ALA A 91 3.06 -7.29 18.22
CA ALA A 91 2.00 -6.33 18.40
C ALA A 91 2.54 -5.00 18.91
N GLU A 92 3.38 -5.00 19.95
CA GLU A 92 3.97 -3.78 20.49
C GLU A 92 4.89 -3.10 19.48
N ALA A 93 5.74 -3.85 18.76
CA ALA A 93 6.65 -3.29 17.79
C ALA A 93 5.96 -2.77 16.51
N HIS A 94 4.80 -3.33 16.16
CA HIS A 94 4.03 -2.93 15.00
C HIS A 94 3.00 -1.85 15.33
N GLU A 95 2.21 -2.04 16.38
CA GLU A 95 0.97 -1.31 16.73
C GLU A 95 1.06 -0.54 18.06
N GLY A 96 2.15 -0.66 18.83
CA GLY A 96 2.28 -0.03 20.14
C GLY A 96 1.97 1.47 20.10
N GLY A 97 1.50 2.05 21.21
CA GLY A 97 0.89 3.41 21.21
C GLY A 97 1.78 4.55 20.68
N LEU A 98 3.10 4.37 20.62
CA LEU A 98 4.06 5.30 20.02
C LEU A 98 4.53 4.87 18.61
N MET A 99 4.14 3.68 18.16
CA MET A 99 4.61 2.97 16.98
C MET A 99 3.46 2.87 15.96
N GLY A 100 3.38 3.85 15.06
CA GLY A 100 2.28 3.99 14.11
C GLY A 100 2.28 2.98 12.96
N HIS A 101 2.06 1.69 13.23
CA HIS A 101 1.93 0.64 12.19
C HIS A 101 3.16 0.50 11.28
N PHE A 102 4.33 0.30 11.89
CA PHE A 102 5.57 0.21 11.15
C PHE A 102 5.58 -0.94 10.12
N GLY A 103 6.15 -0.65 8.95
CA GLY A 103 6.35 -1.67 7.92
C GLY A 103 7.46 -2.67 8.29
N ASN A 104 7.45 -3.83 7.62
CA ASN A 104 8.27 -5.01 7.92
C ASN A 104 9.72 -4.70 8.33
N ARG A 105 10.40 -3.80 7.58
CA ARG A 105 11.81 -3.44 7.85
C ARG A 105 12.01 -2.79 9.21
N LYS A 106 11.15 -1.83 9.58
CA LYS A 106 11.30 -1.06 10.82
C LYS A 106 10.86 -1.88 12.04
N THR A 107 9.78 -2.64 11.92
CA THR A 107 9.34 -3.61 12.94
C THR A 107 10.44 -4.65 13.22
N LEU A 108 11.05 -5.20 12.16
CA LEU A 108 12.15 -6.15 12.31
C LEU A 108 13.40 -5.52 12.94
N ALA A 109 13.73 -4.27 12.58
CA ALA A 109 14.88 -3.57 13.14
C ALA A 109 14.73 -3.35 14.65
N MET A 110 13.57 -2.88 15.10
CA MET A 110 13.27 -2.67 16.52
C MET A 110 13.36 -3.99 17.31
N LEU A 111 12.72 -5.05 16.82
CA LEU A 111 12.75 -6.35 17.51
C LEU A 111 14.16 -6.93 17.61
N LYS A 112 14.98 -6.75 16.57
CA LYS A 112 16.38 -7.20 16.55
C LYS A 112 17.29 -6.40 17.46
N GLU A 113 16.86 -5.31 18.06
CA GLU A 113 17.70 -4.58 19.02
C GLU A 113 17.86 -5.38 20.31
N HIS A 114 16.78 -6.01 20.77
CA HIS A 114 16.73 -6.67 22.08
C HIS A 114 16.45 -8.18 22.01
N PHE A 115 15.84 -8.67 20.93
CA PHE A 115 15.32 -10.03 20.87
C PHE A 115 15.89 -10.84 19.70
N TYR A 116 15.80 -12.17 19.84
CA TYR A 116 16.13 -13.12 18.79
C TYR A 116 15.17 -14.31 18.82
N TRP A 117 14.77 -14.79 17.64
CA TRP A 117 14.24 -16.14 17.47
C TRP A 117 14.45 -16.62 16.02
N PRO A 118 14.46 -17.94 15.79
CA PRO A 118 14.53 -18.49 14.43
C PRO A 118 13.36 -18.00 13.57
N LYS A 119 13.63 -17.67 12.30
CA LYS A 119 12.63 -17.20 11.32
C LYS A 119 11.87 -15.91 11.71
N MET A 120 12.45 -15.07 12.57
CA MET A 120 11.86 -13.78 12.98
C MET A 120 11.38 -12.91 11.82
N ARG A 121 12.17 -12.78 10.74
CA ARG A 121 11.77 -12.01 9.55
C ARG A 121 10.43 -12.49 8.97
N SER A 122 10.30 -13.80 8.77
CA SER A 122 9.09 -14.40 8.19
C SER A 122 7.87 -14.18 9.08
N MET A 123 8.05 -14.25 10.40
CA MET A 123 6.98 -13.98 11.36
C MET A 123 6.55 -12.49 11.32
N VAL A 124 7.50 -11.56 11.25
CA VAL A 124 7.22 -10.11 11.09
C VAL A 124 6.45 -9.83 9.80
N GLU A 125 6.87 -10.41 8.67
CA GLU A 125 6.21 -10.25 7.38
C GLU A 125 4.78 -10.81 7.40
N THR A 126 4.60 -11.98 7.99
CA THR A 126 3.27 -12.60 8.18
C THR A 126 2.37 -11.76 9.09
N TYR A 127 2.91 -11.21 10.17
CA TYR A 127 2.16 -10.39 11.10
C TYR A 127 1.71 -9.06 10.46
N CYS A 128 2.66 -8.33 9.86
CA CYS A 128 2.37 -7.04 9.23
C CYS A 128 1.43 -7.18 8.02
N SER A 129 1.48 -8.30 7.28
CA SER A 129 0.55 -8.54 6.15
C SER A 129 -0.88 -8.85 6.60
N ARG A 130 -1.08 -9.34 7.83
CA ARG A 130 -2.40 -9.61 8.42
C ARG A 130 -3.03 -8.40 9.11
N CYS A 131 -2.26 -7.33 9.35
CA CYS A 131 -2.77 -6.12 9.98
C CYS A 131 -3.86 -5.46 9.11
N VAL A 132 -5.09 -5.42 9.64
CA VAL A 132 -6.26 -4.87 8.93
C VAL A 132 -6.10 -3.37 8.69
N THR A 133 -5.58 -2.62 9.66
CA THR A 133 -5.34 -1.17 9.56
C THR A 133 -4.37 -0.88 8.43
N CYS A 134 -3.23 -1.57 8.38
CA CYS A 134 -2.26 -1.45 7.29
C CYS A 134 -2.86 -1.81 5.93
N ARG A 135 -3.65 -2.88 5.87
CA ARG A 135 -4.23 -3.36 4.61
C ARG A 135 -5.28 -2.41 4.06
N LYS A 136 -6.06 -1.75 4.92
CA LYS A 136 -7.03 -0.72 4.53
C LYS A 136 -6.35 0.59 4.13
N ALA A 137 -5.29 0.98 4.82
CA ALA A 137 -4.59 2.24 4.57
C ALA A 137 -3.67 2.19 3.35
N LYS A 138 -3.11 1.02 3.01
CA LYS A 138 -2.24 0.88 1.83
C LYS A 138 -3.07 0.94 0.54
N SER A 139 -2.85 1.98 -0.25
CA SER A 139 -3.25 2.00 -1.65
C SER A 139 -2.56 0.84 -2.38
N GLN A 140 -3.34 -0.08 -2.95
CA GLN A 140 -2.78 -1.05 -3.89
C GLN A 140 -2.42 -0.31 -5.16
N VAL A 141 -1.12 -0.07 -5.37
CA VAL A 141 -0.61 0.25 -6.70
C VAL A 141 -0.69 -1.05 -7.48
N HIS A 142 -1.79 -1.27 -8.21
CA HIS A 142 -1.88 -2.39 -9.12
C HIS A 142 -0.81 -2.19 -10.22
N PRO A 143 0.24 -3.02 -10.26
CA PRO A 143 1.12 -3.04 -11.42
C PRO A 143 0.29 -3.64 -12.56
N SER A 144 0.22 -2.91 -13.67
CA SER A 144 -0.61 -3.19 -14.84
C SER A 144 -2.12 -3.01 -14.65
N GLN A 145 -2.60 -1.79 -14.90
CA GLN A 145 -3.69 -1.71 -15.88
C GLN A 145 -3.14 -2.40 -17.13
N GLY A 146 -3.78 -3.49 -17.58
CA GLY A 146 -3.32 -4.26 -18.74
C GLY A 146 -3.09 -3.36 -19.96
N LEU A 147 -2.44 -3.90 -21.00
CA LEU A 147 -2.29 -3.17 -22.27
C LEU A 147 -3.67 -2.61 -22.68
N TYR A 148 -3.75 -1.28 -22.87
CA TYR A 148 -4.94 -0.64 -23.41
C TYR A 148 -5.33 -1.41 -24.68
N MET A 149 -6.52 -1.99 -24.72
CA MET A 149 -7.04 -2.57 -25.95
C MET A 149 -7.62 -1.42 -26.78
N PRO A 150 -6.90 -0.92 -27.80
CA PRO A 150 -7.42 0.15 -28.61
C PRO A 150 -8.66 -0.34 -29.35
N LEU A 151 -9.65 0.54 -29.48
CA LEU A 151 -10.77 0.29 -30.37
C LEU A 151 -10.25 0.08 -31.81
N PRO A 152 -10.94 -0.73 -32.64
CA PRO A 152 -10.55 -0.94 -34.03
C PRO A 152 -10.31 0.38 -34.76
N ILE A 153 -9.28 0.41 -35.61
CA ILE A 153 -8.93 1.58 -36.41
C ILE A 153 -10.06 1.83 -37.42
N PRO A 154 -10.68 3.02 -37.41
CA PRO A 154 -11.70 3.39 -38.39
C PRO A 154 -11.14 3.35 -39.81
N LYS A 155 -11.96 2.96 -40.79
CA LYS A 155 -11.54 2.81 -42.20
C LYS A 155 -12.06 3.90 -43.13
N SER A 156 -13.05 4.66 -42.68
CA SER A 156 -13.73 5.67 -43.50
C SER A 156 -14.32 6.76 -42.60
N PRO A 157 -14.41 8.01 -43.08
CA PRO A 157 -15.05 9.10 -42.36
C PRO A 157 -16.51 8.77 -41.99
N TRP A 158 -16.94 9.22 -40.82
CA TRP A 158 -18.34 9.17 -40.35
C TRP A 158 -18.95 7.77 -40.16
N VAL A 159 -18.13 6.73 -40.22
CA VAL A 159 -18.58 5.34 -40.00
C VAL A 159 -18.50 4.95 -38.53
N ASP A 160 -17.45 5.39 -37.82
CA ASP A 160 -17.23 5.06 -36.41
C ASP A 160 -17.10 6.36 -35.61
N LEU A 161 -18.07 6.63 -34.76
CA LEU A 161 -18.15 7.88 -34.00
C LEU A 161 -17.81 7.66 -32.53
N SER A 162 -17.31 8.69 -31.86
CA SER A 162 -17.32 8.81 -30.41
C SER A 162 -18.23 9.96 -29.99
N MET A 163 -19.00 9.77 -28.94
CA MET A 163 -19.97 10.74 -28.44
C MET A 163 -19.84 10.90 -26.92
N ASP A 164 -19.88 12.15 -26.47
CA ASP A 164 -19.73 12.53 -25.06
C ASP A 164 -20.54 13.80 -24.74
N PHE A 165 -20.75 14.08 -23.45
CA PHE A 165 -21.37 15.31 -22.96
C PHE A 165 -20.41 16.09 -22.06
N VAL A 166 -20.05 17.29 -22.48
CA VAL A 166 -19.42 18.26 -21.59
C VAL A 166 -20.54 18.94 -20.79
N THR A 167 -20.58 18.72 -19.47
CA THR A 167 -21.61 19.26 -18.58
C THR A 167 -21.00 20.19 -17.53
N GLY A 168 -21.85 20.94 -16.81
CA GLY A 168 -21.41 21.89 -15.78
C GLY A 168 -20.94 23.22 -16.34
N LEU A 169 -21.37 23.55 -17.56
CA LEU A 169 -21.10 24.85 -18.19
C LEU A 169 -22.06 25.92 -17.62
N PRO A 170 -21.70 27.21 -17.68
CA PRO A 170 -22.61 28.29 -17.34
C PRO A 170 -23.92 28.18 -18.14
N LEU A 171 -25.04 28.45 -17.48
CA LEU A 171 -26.35 28.43 -18.13
C LEU A 171 -26.48 29.66 -19.06
N ILE A 172 -26.57 29.42 -20.36
CA ILE A 172 -26.76 30.44 -21.39
C ILE A 172 -27.93 30.00 -22.28
N ASP A 173 -28.96 30.83 -22.40
CA ASP A 173 -30.18 30.55 -23.19
C ASP A 173 -30.80 29.17 -22.92
N GLY A 174 -30.83 28.76 -21.64
CA GLY A 174 -31.40 27.48 -21.22
C GLY A 174 -30.50 26.26 -21.51
N LYS A 175 -29.25 26.46 -21.92
CA LYS A 175 -28.28 25.39 -22.23
C LYS A 175 -27.09 25.48 -21.28
N ASP A 176 -26.69 24.33 -20.73
CA ASP A 176 -25.63 24.19 -19.73
C ASP A 176 -24.74 22.96 -19.98
N ALA A 177 -24.83 22.39 -21.17
CA ALA A 177 -24.03 21.29 -21.65
C ALA A 177 -23.75 21.41 -23.16
N VAL A 178 -22.77 20.64 -23.63
CA VAL A 178 -22.46 20.48 -25.06
C VAL A 178 -22.36 19.00 -25.38
N MET A 179 -23.18 18.54 -26.33
CA MET A 179 -23.03 17.22 -26.94
C MET A 179 -21.86 17.28 -27.93
N VAL A 180 -20.86 16.45 -27.72
CA VAL A 180 -19.67 16.35 -28.57
C VAL A 180 -19.74 15.06 -29.36
N VAL A 181 -19.74 15.16 -30.69
CA VAL A 181 -19.73 13.99 -31.58
C VAL A 181 -18.52 14.08 -32.49
N VAL A 182 -17.61 13.12 -32.37
CA VAL A 182 -16.33 13.12 -33.10
C VAL A 182 -16.27 11.92 -34.04
N ASP A 183 -15.94 12.18 -35.30
CA ASP A 183 -15.56 11.14 -36.24
C ASP A 183 -14.18 10.58 -35.87
N ARG A 184 -14.13 9.28 -35.59
CA ARG A 184 -12.88 8.66 -35.13
C ARG A 184 -11.83 8.58 -36.24
N PHE A 185 -12.22 8.64 -37.51
CA PHE A 185 -11.31 8.63 -38.66
C PHE A 185 -10.66 10.00 -38.90
N SER A 186 -11.46 11.01 -39.25
CA SER A 186 -10.96 12.35 -39.62
C SER A 186 -10.67 13.26 -38.43
N LYS A 187 -11.17 12.93 -37.24
CA LYS A 187 -11.19 13.78 -36.04
C LYS A 187 -12.04 15.04 -36.16
N MET A 188 -12.86 15.16 -37.22
CA MET A 188 -13.87 16.21 -37.28
C MET A 188 -14.89 16.03 -36.15
N ALA A 189 -15.28 17.14 -35.52
CA ALA A 189 -16.17 17.14 -34.37
C ALA A 189 -17.35 18.10 -34.57
N HIS A 190 -18.53 17.69 -34.12
CA HIS A 190 -19.68 18.55 -33.89
C HIS A 190 -19.79 18.88 -32.41
N PHE A 191 -19.95 20.16 -32.10
CA PHE A 191 -20.20 20.66 -30.75
C PHE A 191 -21.60 21.27 -30.74
N VAL A 192 -22.54 20.57 -30.12
CA VAL A 192 -23.96 20.96 -30.14
C VAL A 192 -24.39 21.40 -28.74
N PRO A 193 -24.67 22.69 -28.53
CA PRO A 193 -25.14 23.20 -27.24
C PRO A 193 -26.51 22.61 -26.86
N CYS A 194 -26.63 22.09 -25.63
CA CYS A 194 -27.83 21.43 -25.14
C CYS A 194 -28.03 21.64 -23.63
N ALA A 195 -29.20 21.26 -23.11
CA ALA A 195 -29.44 21.21 -21.67
C ALA A 195 -28.98 19.86 -21.09
N ARG A 196 -28.39 19.84 -19.89
CA ARG A 196 -28.01 18.57 -19.23
C ARG A 196 -29.23 17.68 -18.91
N THR A 197 -30.41 18.30 -18.85
CA THR A 197 -31.69 17.68 -18.50
C THR A 197 -32.38 17.00 -19.70
N LEU A 198 -31.78 17.03 -20.89
CA LEU A 198 -32.30 16.31 -22.05
C LEU A 198 -32.44 14.81 -21.74
N ASP A 199 -33.59 14.25 -22.10
CA ASP A 199 -33.81 12.81 -22.07
C ASP A 199 -33.22 12.14 -23.33
N ALA A 200 -33.25 10.80 -23.36
CA ALA A 200 -32.67 10.04 -24.46
C ALA A 200 -33.39 10.27 -25.81
N THR A 201 -34.66 10.69 -25.81
CA THR A 201 -35.43 10.98 -27.02
C THR A 201 -34.97 12.29 -27.62
N MET A 202 -34.87 13.34 -26.79
CA MET A 202 -34.40 14.65 -27.23
C MET A 202 -32.93 14.61 -27.68
N VAL A 203 -32.09 13.81 -27.02
CA VAL A 203 -30.71 13.57 -27.47
C VAL A 203 -30.69 12.90 -28.84
N ALA A 204 -31.60 11.96 -29.11
CA ALA A 204 -31.70 11.32 -30.42
C ALA A 204 -32.10 12.35 -31.48
N ASP A 205 -33.14 13.14 -31.24
CA ASP A 205 -33.58 14.18 -32.16
C ASP A 205 -32.44 15.15 -32.50
N LEU A 206 -31.70 15.60 -31.49
CA LEU A 206 -30.54 16.46 -31.66
C LEU A 206 -29.44 15.80 -32.50
N PHE A 207 -29.15 14.53 -32.23
CA PHE A 207 -28.18 13.75 -33.02
C PHE A 207 -28.61 13.59 -34.48
N PHE A 208 -29.90 13.36 -34.73
CA PHE A 208 -30.43 13.25 -36.09
C PHE A 208 -30.35 14.59 -36.84
N GLN A 209 -30.71 15.68 -36.18
CA GLN A 209 -30.73 17.03 -36.76
C GLN A 209 -29.33 17.54 -37.10
N GLU A 210 -28.37 17.33 -36.20
CA GLU A 210 -27.04 17.94 -36.32
C GLU A 210 -26.00 17.01 -36.95
N VAL A 211 -26.14 15.69 -36.80
CA VAL A 211 -25.13 14.72 -37.28
C VAL A 211 -25.65 13.90 -38.44
N VAL A 212 -26.74 13.14 -38.26
CA VAL A 212 -27.24 12.20 -39.28
C VAL A 212 -27.67 12.92 -40.54
N ARG A 213 -28.28 14.10 -40.42
CA ARG A 213 -28.67 14.95 -41.55
C ARG A 213 -27.51 15.25 -42.50
N LEU A 214 -26.30 15.40 -41.96
CA LEU A 214 -25.11 15.79 -42.71
C LEU A 214 -24.30 14.59 -43.20
N HIS A 215 -24.23 13.53 -42.39
CA HIS A 215 -23.25 12.46 -42.57
C HIS A 215 -23.85 11.06 -42.71
N GLY A 216 -25.17 10.93 -42.53
CA GLY A 216 -25.86 9.65 -42.51
C GLY A 216 -25.72 8.90 -41.19
N LEU A 217 -26.20 7.65 -41.18
CA LEU A 217 -26.18 6.81 -39.99
C LEU A 217 -24.79 6.18 -39.78
N PRO A 218 -24.22 6.29 -38.57
CA PRO A 218 -22.95 5.64 -38.28
C PRO A 218 -23.11 4.13 -38.11
N ARG A 219 -22.03 3.38 -38.35
CA ARG A 219 -21.97 1.95 -38.06
C ARG A 219 -21.74 1.69 -36.58
N THR A 220 -20.87 2.48 -35.94
CA THR A 220 -20.60 2.34 -34.51
C THR A 220 -20.62 3.69 -33.81
N ILE A 221 -21.11 3.70 -32.57
CA ILE A 221 -21.03 4.84 -31.67
C ILE A 221 -20.38 4.36 -30.38
N VAL A 222 -19.28 5.00 -30.02
CA VAL A 222 -18.57 4.82 -28.76
C VAL A 222 -19.02 5.92 -27.81
N SER A 223 -19.55 5.58 -26.64
CA SER A 223 -19.92 6.57 -25.64
C SER A 223 -19.46 6.12 -24.26
N ASP A 224 -19.47 7.06 -23.32
CA ASP A 224 -19.37 6.74 -21.91
C ASP A 224 -20.65 6.03 -21.41
N ARG A 225 -20.70 5.79 -20.09
CA ARG A 225 -21.83 5.15 -19.41
C ARG A 225 -22.84 6.16 -18.86
N ASP A 226 -22.99 7.34 -19.47
CA ASP A 226 -24.07 8.27 -19.09
C ASP A 226 -25.43 7.55 -19.16
N PRO A 227 -26.29 7.66 -18.14
CA PRO A 227 -27.63 7.08 -18.13
C PRO A 227 -28.45 7.33 -19.41
N LYS A 228 -28.25 8.48 -20.08
CA LYS A 228 -28.89 8.82 -21.36
C LYS A 228 -28.57 7.80 -22.45
N PHE A 229 -27.33 7.32 -22.51
CA PHE A 229 -26.88 6.32 -23.49
C PHE A 229 -27.19 4.88 -23.07
N LEU A 230 -27.45 4.65 -21.79
CA LEU A 230 -27.80 3.33 -21.27
C LEU A 230 -29.30 3.04 -21.29
N GLY A 231 -30.14 4.06 -21.44
CA GLY A 231 -31.61 3.94 -21.49
C GLY A 231 -32.12 2.94 -22.54
N HIS A 232 -33.24 2.29 -22.22
CA HIS A 232 -33.85 1.28 -23.09
C HIS A 232 -34.20 1.84 -24.49
N PHE A 233 -34.68 3.09 -24.54
CA PHE A 233 -34.98 3.79 -25.78
C PHE A 233 -33.75 3.88 -26.70
N TRP A 234 -32.62 4.41 -26.18
CA TRP A 234 -31.39 4.62 -26.95
C TRP A 234 -30.87 3.30 -27.54
N ARG A 235 -30.79 2.25 -26.72
CA ARG A 235 -30.36 0.92 -27.18
C ARG A 235 -31.29 0.35 -28.25
N THR A 236 -32.60 0.53 -28.08
CA THR A 236 -33.60 0.00 -29.03
C THR A 236 -33.53 0.74 -30.37
N LEU A 237 -33.39 2.07 -30.34
CA LEU A 237 -33.27 2.91 -31.52
C LEU A 237 -32.08 2.48 -32.39
N TRP A 238 -30.87 2.44 -31.81
CA TRP A 238 -29.67 2.10 -32.56
C TRP A 238 -29.64 0.65 -33.03
N LYS A 239 -30.20 -0.28 -32.25
CA LYS A 239 -30.39 -1.67 -32.69
C LYS A 239 -31.28 -1.76 -33.93
N ARG A 240 -32.39 -0.99 -33.98
CA ARG A 240 -33.29 -0.97 -35.15
C ARG A 240 -32.65 -0.32 -36.38
N LEU A 241 -31.76 0.64 -36.18
CA LEU A 241 -31.04 1.34 -37.25
C LEU A 241 -29.78 0.60 -37.72
N GLY A 242 -29.42 -0.51 -37.08
CA GLY A 242 -28.21 -1.29 -37.42
C GLY A 242 -26.90 -0.70 -36.90
N THR A 243 -26.94 0.30 -36.02
CA THR A 243 -25.76 0.91 -35.40
C THR A 243 -25.38 0.16 -34.12
N LYS A 244 -24.10 -0.18 -33.97
CA LYS A 244 -23.56 -0.85 -32.78
C LYS A 244 -23.09 0.16 -31.73
N LEU A 245 -23.65 0.08 -30.52
CA LEU A 245 -23.20 0.85 -29.36
C LEU A 245 -22.03 0.15 -28.67
N LEU A 246 -20.98 0.92 -28.37
CA LEU A 246 -19.78 0.49 -27.63
C LEU A 246 -19.62 1.39 -26.41
N PHE A 247 -19.67 0.83 -25.20
CA PHE A 247 -19.58 1.61 -23.97
C PHE A 247 -18.20 1.48 -23.34
N SER A 248 -17.61 2.59 -22.88
CA SER A 248 -16.37 2.54 -22.09
C SER A 248 -16.59 1.87 -20.72
N THR A 249 -15.50 1.49 -20.07
CA THR A 249 -15.52 0.97 -18.70
C THR A 249 -15.74 2.10 -17.70
N THR A 250 -16.51 1.84 -16.63
CA THR A 250 -16.79 2.82 -15.58
C THR A 250 -15.48 3.39 -14.99
N ALA A 251 -15.40 4.71 -14.81
CA ALA A 251 -14.25 5.43 -14.22
C ALA A 251 -12.92 5.27 -14.99
N HIS A 252 -12.98 4.94 -16.28
CA HIS A 252 -11.85 4.97 -17.20
C HIS A 252 -12.26 5.77 -18.45
N PRO A 253 -12.05 7.10 -18.44
CA PRO A 253 -12.34 7.96 -19.58
C PRO A 253 -11.47 7.61 -20.80
#